data_AF-A0A9D7UMX6-F1
#
_entry.id   AF-A0A9D7UMX6-F1
#
_cell.length_a   1.000
_cell.length_b   1.000
_cell.length_c   1.000
_cell.angle_alpha   90.00
_cell.angle_beta   90.00
_cell.angle_gamma   90.00
#
_symmetry.space_group_name_H-M   'P 1'
#
loop_
_entity.id
_entity.type
_entity.pdbx_description
1 polymer ?
#
loop_
_entity_poly.entity_id
_entity_poly.type
_entity_poly.pdbx_seq_one_letter_code
_entity_poly.pdbx_strand_id
1 'polypeptide(L)' 'MNDEGYQQLLEQLRVEHRDLDDAINALATQAIVDQLQIARLKKKKLALKDRIMRIEDQLIPDIIA' A
#
# COMPACT_ATOMS: atom_id res chain seq x y z
N MET A 1 -5.21 -3.18 21.98
CA MET A 1 -5.59 -2.36 20.81
C MET A 1 -6.75 -3.08 20.17
N ASN A 2 -7.90 -2.44 19.98
CA ASN A 2 -9.09 -3.10 19.45
C ASN A 2 -8.88 -3.45 17.96
N ASP A 3 -9.37 -4.62 17.54
CA ASP A 3 -9.24 -5.11 16.15
C ASP A 3 -9.87 -4.16 15.13
N GLU A 4 -10.90 -3.41 15.54
CA GLU A 4 -11.52 -2.34 14.75
C GLU A 4 -10.51 -1.27 14.30
N GLY A 5 -9.54 -0.91 15.15
CA GLY A 5 -8.52 0.09 14.81
C GLY A 5 -7.51 -0.43 13.78
N TYR A 6 -7.19 -1.72 13.84
CA TYR A 6 -6.32 -2.37 12.87
C TYR A 6 -7.01 -2.55 11.52
N GLN A 7 -8.31 -2.84 11.50
CA GLN A 7 -9.10 -2.89 10.27
C GLN A 7 -9.19 -1.52 9.58
N GLN A 8 -9.46 -0.45 10.33
CA GLN A 8 -9.47 0.91 9.79
C GLN A 8 -8.11 1.32 9.23
N LEU A 9 -7.02 1.02 9.94
CA LEU A 9 -5.66 1.29 9.47
C LEU A 9 -5.34 0.48 8.21
N LEU A 10 -5.74 -0.79 8.15
CA LEU A 10 -5.54 -1.65 6.99
C LEU A 10 -6.27 -1.10 5.76
N GLU A 11 -7.50 -0.64 5.92
CA GLU A 11 -8.27 -0.02 4.85
C GLU A 11 -7.58 1.25 4.32
N GLN A 12 -7.14 2.13 5.22
CA GLN A 12 -6.39 3.34 4.84
C GLN A 12 -5.12 3.01 4.05
N LEU A 13 -4.34 2.03 4.52
CA LEU A 13 -3.11 1.61 3.84
C LEU A 13 -3.39 1.01 2.46
N ARG A 14 -4.50 0.26 2.31
CA ARG A 14 -4.93 -0.31 1.02
C ARG A 14 -5.34 0.79 0.03
N VAL A 15 -6.05 1.82 0.49
CA VAL A 15 -6.39 3.00 -0.31
C VAL A 15 -5.12 3.72 -0.77
N GLU A 16 -4.22 4.04 0.16
CA GLU A 16 -2.95 4.73 -0.17
C GLU A 16 -2.09 3.91 -1.15
N HIS A 17 -2.05 2.58 -0.99
CA HIS A 17 -1.35 1.69 -1.90
C HIS A 17 -1.96 1.70 -3.32
N ARG A 18 -3.30 1.79 -3.44
CA ARG A 18 -3.99 1.91 -4.72
C ARG A 18 -3.71 3.25 -5.38
N ASP A 19 -3.78 4.33 -4.61
CA ASP A 19 -3.48 5.68 -5.11
C ASP A 19 -2.04 5.79 -5.65
N LEU A 20 -1.07 5.12 -4.99
CA LEU A 20 0.29 5.03 -5.49
C LEU A 20 0.38 4.26 -6.80
N ASP A 21 -0.43 3.21 -7.00
CA ASP A 21 -0.46 2.48 -8.25
C ASP A 21 -1.00 3.34 -9.39
N ASP A 22 -2.12 4.03 -9.14
CA ASP A 22 -2.75 4.93 -10.11
C ASP A 22 -1.79 6.08 -10.48
N ALA A 23 -1.06 6.64 -9.51
CA ALA A 23 -0.04 7.66 -9.75
C ALA A 23 1.15 7.12 -10.59
N ILE A 24 1.60 5.89 -10.32
CA ILE A 24 2.66 5.25 -11.12
C ILE A 24 2.18 5.03 -12.56
N ASN A 25 0.95 4.53 -12.74
CA ASN A 25 0.36 4.29 -14.05
C ASN A 25 0.20 5.60 -14.83
N ALA A 26 -0.30 6.66 -14.19
CA ALA A 26 -0.41 7.98 -14.80
C ALA A 26 0.97 8.50 -15.28
N LEU A 27 2.00 8.44 -14.43
CA LEU A 27 3.36 8.86 -14.81
C LEU A 27 3.96 8.00 -15.92
N ALA A 28 3.66 6.71 -15.96
CA ALA A 28 4.14 5.82 -17.00
C ALA A 28 3.52 6.09 -18.38
N THR A 29 2.34 6.72 -18.43
CA THR A 29 1.65 7.09 -19.69
C THR A 29 2.05 8.45 -20.24
N GLN A 30 2.90 9.21 -19.54
CA GLN A 30 3.35 10.52 -20.00
C GLN A 30 4.32 10.40 -21.19
N ALA A 31 4.30 11.39 -22.09
CA ALA A 31 5.19 11.45 -23.25
C ALA A 31 6.68 11.50 -22.86
N ILE A 32 6.99 12.06 -21.68
CA ILE A 32 8.32 12.05 -21.08
C ILE A 32 8.18 11.37 -19.72
N VAL A 33 8.85 10.23 -19.55
CA VAL A 33 8.76 9.41 -18.35
C VAL A 33 9.87 9.80 -17.37
N ASP A 34 9.49 10.31 -16.18
CA ASP A 34 10.44 10.46 -15.07
C ASP A 34 10.64 9.12 -14.35
N GLN A 35 11.64 8.38 -14.80
CA GLN A 35 11.97 7.07 -14.23
C GLN A 35 12.40 7.15 -12.76
N LEU A 36 13.02 8.25 -12.32
CA LEU A 36 13.45 8.42 -10.93
C LEU A 36 12.24 8.62 -10.02
N GLN A 37 11.26 9.41 -10.46
CA GLN A 37 10.00 9.60 -9.75
C GLN A 37 9.22 8.27 -9.65
N ILE A 38 9.11 7.53 -10.76
CA ILE A 38 8.46 6.21 -10.76
C ILE A 38 9.17 5.24 -9.82
N ALA A 39 10.51 5.20 -9.83
CA ALA A 39 11.29 4.35 -8.92
C ALA A 39 11.04 4.70 -7.45
N ARG A 40 10.95 5.99 -7.11
CA ARG A 40 10.62 6.45 -5.76
C ARG A 40 9.22 6.03 -5.33
N LEU A 41 8.22 6.16 -6.21
CA LEU A 41 6.84 5.73 -5.92
C LEU A 41 6.74 4.21 -5.77
N LYS A 42 7.39 3.44 -6.64
CA LYS A 42 7.47 1.98 -6.50
C LYS A 42 8.07 1.54 -5.17
N LYS A 43 9.13 2.20 -4.70
CA LYS A 43 9.73 1.94 -3.39
C LYS A 43 8.74 2.23 -2.24
N LYS A 44 8.00 3.34 -2.31
CA LYS A 44 6.95 3.66 -1.34
C LYS A 44 5.83 2.62 -1.35
N LYS A 45 5.37 2.23 -2.55
CA LYS A 45 4.33 1.22 -2.74
C LYS A 45 4.74 -0.13 -2.15
N LEU A 46 6.00 -0.54 -2.34
CA LEU A 46 6.54 -1.76 -1.73
C LEU A 46 6.50 -1.69 -0.19
N ALA A 47 6.95 -0.58 0.40
CA ALA A 47 6.92 -0.41 1.85
C ALA A 47 5.49 -0.43 2.43
N LEU A 48 4.50 0.14 1.72
CA LEU A 48 3.09 0.04 2.11
C LEU A 48 2.58 -1.40 2.03
N LYS A 49 2.92 -2.13 0.96
CA LYS A 49 2.57 -3.55 0.82
C LYS A 49 3.13 -4.38 1.98
N ASP A 50 4.39 -4.17 2.35
CA ASP A 50 5.01 -4.87 3.48
C ASP A 50 4.31 -4.53 4.81
N ARG A 51 3.88 -3.28 4.99
CA ARG A 51 3.14 -2.86 6.19
C ARG A 51 1.73 -3.45 6.25
N ILE A 52 1.02 -3.48 5.11
CA ILE A 52 -0.27 -4.14 4.96
C ILE A 52 -0.15 -5.60 5.38
N MET A 53 0.83 -6.33 4.82
CA MET A 53 1.04 -7.74 5.15
C MET A 53 1.30 -7.98 6.64
N ARG A 54 2.07 -7.12 7.31
CA ARG A 54 2.30 -7.24 8.75
C ARG A 54 1.04 -7.03 9.59
N ILE A 55 0.18 -6.11 9.18
CA ILE A 55 -1.09 -5.86 9.89
C ILE A 55 -2.08 -6.99 9.60
N GLU A 56 -2.13 -7.48 8.36
CA GLU A 56 -2.92 -8.66 7.99
C GLU A 56 -2.46 -9.88 8.79
N ASP A 57 -1.16 -10.13 8.90
CA ASP A 57 -0.59 -11.23 9.69
C ASP A 57 -0.88 -11.10 11.20
N GLN A 58 -1.10 -9.88 11.70
CA GLN A 58 -1.54 -9.64 13.08
C GLN A 58 -3.04 -9.80 13.29
N LEU A 59 -3.85 -9.63 12.23
CA LEU A 59 -5.29 -9.82 12.24
C LEU A 59 -5.70 -11.27 11.92
N ILE A 60 -4.94 -11.98 11.08
CA ILE A 60 -5.14 -13.40 10.74
C ILE A 60 -5.15 -14.35 11.95
N PRO A 61 -4.33 -14.19 13.02
CA PRO A 61 -4.42 -15.06 14.20
C PRO A 61 -5.79 -15.06 14.86
N ASP A 62 -6.59 -13.99 14.72
CA ASP A 62 -7.97 -13.91 15.23
C ASP A 62 -9.02 -14.56 14.31
N ILE A 63 -8.69 -14.86 13.05
CA ILE A 63 -9.64 -15.39 12.04
C ILE A 63 -9.58 -16.94 11.97
N ILE A 64 -8.52 -17.57 12.47
CA ILE A 64 -8.28 -19.03 12.41
C ILE A 64 -8.12 -19.66 13.82
N ALA A 65 -8.53 -18.97 14.89
CA ALA A 65 -8.52 -19.47 16.27
C ALA A 65 -9.92 -19.95 16.72
#